data_AF-A0A1Q6E2M2-F1
#
_entry.id   AF-A0A1Q6E2M2-F1
#
_cell.length_a   1.000
_cell.length_b   1.000
_cell.length_c   1.000
_cell.angle_alpha   90.00
_cell.angle_beta   90.00
_cell.angle_gamma   90.00
#
_symmetry.space_group_name_H-M   'P 1'
#
loop_
_entity.id
_entity.type
_entity.pdbx_description
1 polymer ?
#
loop_
_entity_poly.entity_id
_entity_poly.type
_entity_poly.pdbx_seq_one_letter_code
_entity_poly.pdbx_strand_id
1 'polypeptide(L)'
;MSVSSSLLFDHCLWLLLLMPCLGLILTYFTKRTKPYRKNGKIYRHDVAARVEHWPHALGTLFLLISGIIMGLSFFISFVSTSEEAVIALNVHFVAACAFLFGTFYYIGNAISEPARMKEHLPDKDAISSTMNHYGAQLGFKRAKYPKEKKYFQSENMAYVFAIFVGALMAFTGIIKSIQHSIDLPGFVVSAATLLHDIGTVAMLLFLLAHVFFAVLVPWSWKTFPSMIHGWMPEEEAKKEHPGWYEDIVSEEQKAK
;
A
#
# COMPACT_ATOMS: atom_id res chain seq x y z
N MET A 1 -33.94 -4.95 -20.40
CA MET A 1 -32.80 -5.44 -21.20
C MET A 1 -31.78 -5.95 -20.21
N SER A 2 -31.68 -7.28 -20.04
CA SER A 2 -30.70 -7.88 -19.14
C SER A 2 -29.33 -7.66 -19.78
N VAL A 3 -28.50 -6.82 -19.16
CA VAL A 3 -27.07 -6.85 -19.46
C VAL A 3 -26.60 -8.16 -18.84
N SER A 4 -26.48 -9.21 -19.66
CA SER A 4 -25.68 -10.36 -19.28
C SER A 4 -24.25 -9.84 -19.13
N SER A 5 -23.91 -9.39 -17.93
CA SER A 5 -22.56 -8.98 -17.59
C SER A 5 -21.74 -10.26 -17.64
N SER A 6 -20.87 -10.40 -18.63
CA SER A 6 -19.94 -11.52 -18.68
C SER A 6 -18.95 -11.42 -17.52
N LEU A 7 -18.63 -12.54 -16.88
CA LEU A 7 -17.67 -12.57 -15.78
C LEU A 7 -16.24 -12.40 -16.32
N LEU A 8 -15.53 -11.36 -15.88
CA LEU A 8 -14.19 -11.04 -16.38
C LEU A 8 -13.15 -12.11 -16.02
N PHE A 9 -13.35 -12.83 -14.92
CA PHE A 9 -12.47 -13.95 -14.54
C PHE A 9 -12.45 -15.07 -15.60
N ASP A 10 -13.54 -15.27 -16.34
CA ASP A 10 -13.64 -16.36 -17.32
C ASP A 10 -13.06 -15.98 -18.69
N HIS A 11 -13.06 -14.69 -19.04
CA HIS A 11 -12.67 -14.21 -20.38
C HIS A 11 -11.37 -13.41 -20.41
N CYS A 12 -10.98 -12.84 -19.27
CA CYS A 12 -9.90 -11.86 -19.19
C CYS A 12 -8.81 -12.24 -18.18
N LEU A 13 -8.76 -13.49 -17.69
CA LEU A 13 -7.80 -13.93 -16.68
C LEU A 13 -6.34 -13.57 -17.00
N TRP A 14 -5.98 -13.55 -18.29
CA TRP A 14 -4.66 -13.13 -18.78
C TRP A 14 -4.25 -11.71 -18.34
N LEU A 15 -5.21 -10.82 -18.07
CA LEU A 15 -4.92 -9.48 -17.52
C LEU A 15 -4.29 -9.56 -16.13
N LEU A 16 -4.67 -10.54 -15.30
CA LEU A 16 -4.05 -10.75 -13.99
C LEU A 16 -2.57 -11.17 -14.09
N LEU A 17 -2.12 -11.64 -15.27
CA LEU A 17 -0.72 -11.91 -15.58
C LEU A 17 -0.04 -10.71 -16.26
N LEU A 18 -0.74 -10.06 -17.19
CA LEU A 18 -0.21 -8.92 -17.93
C LEU A 18 0.10 -7.74 -17.00
N MET A 19 -0.79 -7.40 -16.06
CA MET A 19 -0.63 -6.23 -15.20
C MET A 19 0.63 -6.29 -14.31
N PRO A 20 0.96 -7.43 -13.65
CA PRO A 20 2.27 -7.65 -13.06
C PRO A 20 3.45 -7.39 -14.00
N CYS A 21 3.40 -7.95 -15.23
CA CYS A 21 4.47 -7.77 -16.22
C CYS A 21 4.63 -6.30 -16.62
N LEU A 22 3.53 -5.58 -16.85
CA LEU A 22 3.57 -4.15 -17.16
C LEU A 22 4.19 -3.34 -16.01
N GLY A 23 3.88 -3.68 -14.76
CA GLY A 23 4.50 -3.07 -13.59
C GLY A 23 6.02 -3.24 -13.59
N LEU A 24 6.52 -4.46 -13.80
CA LEU A 24 7.95 -4.74 -13.87
C LEU A 24 8.64 -4.06 -15.07
N ILE A 25 8.00 -4.07 -16.24
CA ILE A 25 8.54 -3.41 -17.45
C ILE A 25 8.66 -1.90 -17.21
N LEU A 26 7.67 -1.27 -16.57
CA LEU A 26 7.73 0.15 -16.26
C LEU A 26 8.92 0.50 -15.37
N THR A 27 9.30 -0.37 -14.43
CA THR A 27 10.50 -0.18 -13.60
C THR A 27 11.75 0.03 -14.46
N TYR A 28 11.92 -0.72 -15.56
CA TYR A 28 13.09 -0.59 -16.43
C TYR A 28 13.26 0.84 -16.99
N PHE A 29 12.15 1.52 -17.27
CA PHE A 29 12.13 2.90 -17.78
C PHE A 29 12.12 3.96 -16.68
N THR A 30 12.03 3.54 -15.42
CA THR A 30 11.83 4.44 -14.29
C THR A 30 13.16 4.93 -13.75
N LYS A 31 13.37 6.24 -13.78
CA LYS A 31 14.48 6.90 -13.08
C LYS A 31 13.99 7.45 -11.75
N ARG A 32 14.62 6.99 -10.66
CA ARG A 32 14.30 7.44 -9.30
C ARG A 32 15.00 8.74 -8.97
N THR A 33 14.29 9.62 -8.27
CA THR A 33 14.81 10.92 -7.87
C THR A 33 14.97 10.95 -6.36
N LYS A 34 16.20 11.17 -5.89
CA LYS A 34 16.47 11.30 -4.44
C LYS A 34 15.81 12.56 -3.88
N PRO A 35 15.51 12.59 -2.57
CA PRO A 35 15.01 13.80 -1.94
C PRO A 35 16.02 14.95 -2.04
N TYR A 36 15.52 16.18 -2.26
CA TYR A 36 16.33 17.39 -2.33
C TYR A 36 15.52 18.62 -1.90
N ARG A 37 16.23 19.68 -1.51
CA ARG A 37 15.65 20.97 -1.12
C ARG A 37 15.53 21.91 -2.31
N LYS A 38 14.41 22.62 -2.40
CA LYS A 38 14.18 23.68 -3.39
C LYS A 38 13.13 24.66 -2.89
N ASN A 39 13.46 25.95 -2.86
CA ASN A 39 12.53 27.05 -2.55
C ASN A 39 11.74 26.85 -1.24
N GLY A 40 12.42 26.46 -0.14
CA GLY A 40 11.80 26.24 1.17
C GLY A 40 10.90 24.99 1.25
N LYS A 41 11.02 24.08 0.29
CA LYS A 41 10.32 22.79 0.25
C LYS A 41 11.30 21.65 0.03
N ILE A 42 10.90 20.45 0.42
CA ILE A 42 11.63 19.21 0.15
C ILE A 42 10.81 18.33 -0.79
N TYR A 43 11.47 17.81 -1.82
CA TYR A 43 10.89 16.79 -2.69
C TYR A 43 10.96 15.43 -1.98
N ARG A 44 9.87 15.00 -1.35
CA ARG A 44 9.83 13.79 -0.51
C ARG A 44 9.55 12.52 -1.30
N HIS A 45 8.55 12.57 -2.19
CA HIS A 45 8.08 11.42 -2.96
C HIS A 45 8.23 11.73 -4.45
N ASP A 46 9.01 10.91 -5.14
CA ASP A 46 9.19 11.04 -6.58
C ASP A 46 7.96 10.55 -7.35
N VAL A 47 7.92 10.84 -8.65
CA VAL A 47 6.78 10.45 -9.51
C VAL A 47 6.55 8.96 -9.44
N ALA A 48 7.64 8.17 -9.49
CA ALA A 48 7.60 6.74 -9.34
C ALA A 48 6.84 6.34 -8.07
N ALA A 49 7.28 6.80 -6.87
CA ALA A 49 6.64 6.48 -5.59
C ALA A 49 5.12 6.73 -5.57
N ARG A 50 4.67 7.81 -6.22
CA ARG A 50 3.24 8.14 -6.28
C ARG A 50 2.48 7.21 -7.25
N VAL A 51 3.09 6.86 -8.38
CA VAL A 51 2.51 5.93 -9.36
C VAL A 51 2.50 4.49 -8.86
N GLU A 52 3.40 4.08 -7.96
CA GLU A 52 3.30 2.79 -7.26
C GLU A 52 2.16 2.88 -6.23
N HIS A 53 2.14 3.92 -5.41
CA HIS A 53 1.16 4.05 -4.32
C HIS A 53 -0.30 4.13 -4.77
N TRP A 54 -0.67 4.97 -5.74
CA TRP A 54 -2.08 5.23 -6.03
C TRP A 54 -2.84 4.05 -6.66
N PRO A 55 -2.27 3.27 -7.60
CA PRO A 55 -2.86 2.01 -8.05
C PRO A 55 -3.05 1.01 -6.90
N HIS A 56 -2.09 0.93 -5.97
CA HIS A 56 -2.22 0.14 -4.75
C HIS A 56 -3.37 0.62 -3.86
N ALA A 57 -3.40 1.91 -3.54
CA ALA A 57 -4.37 2.48 -2.61
C ALA A 57 -5.80 2.37 -3.16
N LEU A 58 -6.00 2.77 -4.42
CA LEU A 58 -7.31 2.69 -5.07
C LEU A 58 -7.71 1.23 -5.34
N GLY A 59 -6.77 0.40 -5.81
CA GLY A 59 -7.01 -1.03 -6.00
C GLY A 59 -7.44 -1.70 -4.69
N THR A 60 -6.71 -1.47 -3.60
CA THR A 60 -7.05 -2.00 -2.26
C THR A 60 -8.43 -1.53 -1.80
N LEU A 61 -8.74 -0.23 -1.95
CA LEU A 61 -10.04 0.32 -1.57
C LEU A 61 -11.19 -0.41 -2.30
N PHE A 62 -11.11 -0.54 -3.62
CA PHE A 62 -12.16 -1.19 -4.40
C PHE A 62 -12.20 -2.72 -4.23
N LEU A 63 -11.04 -3.37 -3.99
CA LEU A 63 -10.98 -4.78 -3.60
C LEU A 63 -11.72 -5.03 -2.28
N LEU A 64 -11.52 -4.17 -1.28
CA LEU A 64 -12.21 -4.26 0.00
C LEU A 64 -13.71 -4.02 -0.15
N ILE A 65 -14.12 -2.96 -0.87
CA ILE A 65 -15.53 -2.66 -1.09
C ILE A 65 -16.23 -3.83 -1.78
N SER A 66 -15.69 -4.31 -2.90
CA SER A 66 -16.28 -5.43 -3.64
C SER A 66 -16.25 -6.74 -2.84
N GLY A 67 -15.15 -7.03 -2.15
CA GLY A 67 -15.00 -8.22 -1.30
C GLY A 67 -16.02 -8.26 -0.16
N ILE A 68 -16.20 -7.16 0.55
CA ILE A 68 -17.17 -7.05 1.64
C ILE A 68 -18.61 -7.16 1.11
N ILE A 69 -18.92 -6.55 -0.04
CA ILE A 69 -20.24 -6.66 -0.67
C ILE A 69 -20.57 -8.12 -1.01
N MET A 70 -19.61 -8.87 -1.57
CA MET A 70 -19.78 -10.30 -1.86
C MET A 70 -19.99 -11.14 -0.60
N GLY A 71 -19.52 -10.67 0.55
CA GLY A 71 -19.57 -11.36 1.83
C GLY A 71 -18.30 -12.15 2.10
N LEU A 72 -18.14 -12.55 3.36
CA LEU A 72 -17.02 -13.38 3.83
C LEU A 72 -17.58 -14.72 4.32
N SER A 73 -16.77 -15.76 4.42
CA SER A 73 -17.20 -17.08 4.89
C SER A 73 -17.82 -17.06 6.31
N PHE A 74 -17.55 -16.00 7.08
CA PHE A 74 -18.05 -15.76 8.43
C PHE A 74 -18.84 -14.45 8.57
N PHE A 75 -19.17 -13.77 7.47
CA PHE A 75 -19.91 -12.50 7.48
C PHE A 75 -20.98 -12.47 6.38
N ILE A 76 -22.07 -11.73 6.60
CA ILE A 76 -23.20 -11.70 5.66
C ILE A 76 -22.77 -11.26 4.25
N SER A 77 -23.44 -11.81 3.24
CA SER A 77 -23.36 -11.29 1.88
C SER A 77 -24.40 -10.18 1.70
N PHE A 78 -24.02 -9.11 0.98
CA PHE A 78 -24.95 -8.05 0.58
C PHE A 78 -25.49 -8.23 -0.84
N VAL A 79 -25.04 -9.29 -1.53
CA VAL A 79 -25.48 -9.66 -2.86
C VAL A 79 -26.66 -10.62 -2.73
N SER A 80 -27.76 -10.29 -3.42
CA SER A 80 -29.00 -11.08 -3.43
C SER A 80 -29.27 -11.75 -4.77
N THR A 81 -28.63 -11.29 -5.84
CA THR A 81 -28.82 -11.81 -7.21
C THR A 81 -27.50 -12.22 -7.86
N SER A 82 -27.57 -13.10 -8.86
CA SER A 82 -26.39 -13.48 -9.64
C SER A 82 -25.81 -12.30 -10.43
N GLU A 83 -26.65 -11.38 -10.89
CA GLU A 83 -26.21 -10.16 -11.60
C GLU A 83 -25.38 -9.25 -10.69
N GLU A 84 -25.84 -9.01 -9.46
CA GLU A 84 -25.09 -8.27 -8.44
C GLU A 84 -23.76 -8.95 -8.11
N ALA A 85 -23.74 -10.29 -8.01
CA ALA A 85 -22.52 -11.06 -7.76
C ALA A 85 -21.48 -10.83 -8.87
N VAL A 86 -21.91 -10.88 -10.13
CA VAL A 86 -21.04 -10.68 -11.28
C VAL A 86 -20.51 -9.25 -11.33
N ILE A 87 -21.33 -8.25 -11.03
CA ILE A 87 -20.88 -6.85 -10.96
C ILE A 87 -19.80 -6.70 -9.87
N ALA A 88 -20.04 -7.22 -8.66
CA ALA A 88 -19.08 -7.15 -7.59
C ALA A 88 -17.76 -7.86 -7.94
N LEU A 89 -17.83 -9.05 -8.55
CA LEU A 89 -16.65 -9.79 -9.03
C LEU A 89 -15.91 -9.04 -10.14
N ASN A 90 -16.61 -8.38 -11.07
CA ASN A 90 -15.98 -7.62 -12.14
C ASN A 90 -15.28 -6.37 -11.61
N VAL A 91 -15.88 -5.68 -10.62
CA VAL A 91 -15.21 -4.59 -9.90
C VAL A 91 -13.97 -5.12 -9.17
N HIS A 92 -14.10 -6.26 -8.48
CA HIS A 92 -13.00 -6.91 -7.79
C HIS A 92 -11.86 -7.27 -8.76
N PHE A 93 -12.19 -7.78 -9.94
CA PHE A 93 -11.23 -8.13 -11.00
C PHE A 93 -10.44 -6.92 -11.49
N VAL A 94 -11.12 -5.81 -11.81
CA VAL A 94 -10.46 -4.58 -12.28
C VAL A 94 -9.61 -3.97 -11.17
N ALA A 95 -10.09 -4.00 -9.93
CA ALA A 95 -9.33 -3.53 -8.77
C ALA A 95 -8.09 -4.41 -8.52
N ALA A 96 -8.19 -5.73 -8.71
CA ALA A 96 -7.06 -6.66 -8.65
C ALA A 96 -6.01 -6.34 -9.71
N CYS A 97 -6.42 -6.02 -10.94
CA CYS A 97 -5.50 -5.58 -12.00
C CYS A 97 -4.69 -4.35 -11.58
N ALA A 98 -5.35 -3.33 -11.02
CA ALA A 98 -4.68 -2.11 -10.54
C ALA A 98 -3.74 -2.37 -9.36
N PHE A 99 -4.18 -3.18 -8.39
CA PHE A 99 -3.38 -3.58 -7.24
C PHE A 99 -2.12 -4.37 -7.66
N LEU A 100 -2.27 -5.35 -8.55
CA LEU A 100 -1.18 -6.17 -9.05
C LEU A 100 -0.18 -5.34 -9.86
N PHE A 101 -0.65 -4.43 -10.73
CA PHE A 101 0.24 -3.51 -11.44
C PHE A 101 1.10 -2.68 -10.47
N GLY A 102 0.47 -2.04 -9.48
CA GLY A 102 1.19 -1.26 -8.48
C GLY A 102 2.17 -2.14 -7.68
N THR A 103 1.77 -3.37 -7.33
CA THR A 103 2.57 -4.32 -6.54
C THR A 103 3.86 -4.67 -7.25
N PHE A 104 3.76 -5.06 -8.50
CA PHE A 104 4.92 -5.48 -9.25
C PHE A 104 5.79 -4.30 -9.70
N TYR A 105 5.19 -3.13 -9.95
CA TYR A 105 5.97 -1.91 -10.17
C TYR A 105 6.76 -1.52 -8.91
N TYR A 106 6.15 -1.62 -7.72
CA TYR A 106 6.83 -1.42 -6.45
C TYR A 106 7.98 -2.43 -6.25
N ILE A 107 7.71 -3.73 -6.46
CA ILE A 107 8.72 -4.80 -6.31
C ILE A 107 9.90 -4.55 -7.24
N GLY A 108 9.66 -4.24 -8.52
CA GLY A 108 10.72 -3.93 -9.46
C GLY A 108 11.59 -2.77 -8.99
N ASN A 109 10.96 -1.70 -8.49
CA ASN A 109 11.67 -0.55 -7.93
C ASN A 109 12.46 -0.89 -6.67
N ALA A 110 11.90 -1.69 -5.76
CA ALA A 110 12.55 -2.12 -4.53
C ALA A 110 13.80 -2.98 -4.81
N ILE A 111 13.75 -3.82 -5.84
CA ILE A 111 14.90 -4.62 -6.31
C ILE A 111 15.95 -3.71 -6.96
N SER A 112 15.52 -2.75 -7.78
CA SER A 112 16.44 -1.85 -8.50
C SER A 112 17.13 -0.85 -7.57
N GLU A 113 16.49 -0.47 -6.47
CA GLU A 113 16.98 0.53 -5.50
C GLU A 113 16.91 0.01 -4.06
N PRO A 114 17.74 -0.97 -3.67
CA PRO A 114 17.66 -1.62 -2.36
C PRO A 114 17.85 -0.68 -1.18
N ALA A 115 18.57 0.44 -1.36
CA ALA A 115 18.74 1.47 -0.35
C ALA A 115 17.40 2.08 0.08
N ARG A 116 16.47 2.28 -0.87
CA ARG A 116 15.12 2.81 -0.57
C ARG A 116 14.25 1.77 0.15
N MET A 117 14.39 0.51 -0.19
CA MET A 117 13.71 -0.57 0.53
C MET A 117 14.14 -0.57 2.00
N LYS A 118 15.44 -0.39 2.28
CA LYS A 118 15.95 -0.28 3.65
C LYS A 118 15.35 0.89 4.44
N GLU A 119 14.99 2.00 3.79
CA GLU A 119 14.32 3.14 4.46
C GLU A 119 12.95 2.79 5.04
N HIS A 120 12.27 1.76 4.51
CA HIS A 120 10.93 1.34 4.95
C HIS A 120 10.96 0.25 6.03
N LEU A 121 12.14 -0.33 6.29
CA LEU A 121 12.26 -1.41 7.26
C LEU A 121 12.43 -0.84 8.68
N PRO A 122 11.76 -1.43 9.68
CA PRO A 122 11.92 -1.00 11.06
C PRO A 122 13.33 -1.31 11.57
N ASP A 123 13.81 -0.47 12.48
CA ASP A 123 15.03 -0.76 13.23
C ASP A 123 14.73 -1.55 14.52
N LYS A 124 15.78 -1.88 15.28
CA LYS A 124 15.66 -2.67 16.52
C LYS A 124 14.88 -1.94 17.62
N ASP A 125 14.80 -0.62 17.53
CA ASP A 125 14.17 0.25 18.51
C ASP A 125 12.76 0.68 18.06
N ALA A 126 12.18 0.03 17.05
CA ALA A 126 10.93 0.47 16.43
C ALA A 126 9.77 0.64 17.44
N ILE A 127 9.63 -0.28 18.40
CA ILE A 127 8.59 -0.21 19.43
C ILE A 127 8.85 0.97 20.38
N SER A 128 10.08 1.10 20.90
CA SER A 128 10.42 2.13 21.87
C SER A 128 10.36 3.53 21.23
N SER A 129 10.83 3.66 19.98
CA SER A 129 10.72 4.89 19.18
C SER A 129 9.26 5.25 18.93
N THR A 130 8.42 4.30 18.56
CA THR A 130 6.98 4.52 18.34
C THR A 130 6.28 5.01 19.61
N MET A 131 6.54 4.37 20.75
CA MET A 131 5.99 4.78 22.04
C MET A 131 6.45 6.19 22.43
N ASN A 132 7.72 6.51 22.19
CA ASN A 132 8.28 7.84 22.47
C ASN A 132 7.72 8.91 21.53
N HIS A 133 7.53 8.60 20.24
CA HIS A 133 6.94 9.50 19.25
C HIS A 133 5.54 9.93 19.67
N TYR A 134 4.63 8.97 19.79
CA TYR A 134 3.24 9.26 20.13
C TYR A 134 3.11 9.75 21.58
N GLY A 135 3.94 9.25 22.49
CA GLY A 135 3.95 9.75 23.86
C GLY A 135 4.36 11.21 23.97
N ALA A 136 5.35 11.65 23.17
CA ALA A 136 5.75 13.05 23.10
C ALA A 136 4.67 13.92 22.44
N GLN A 137 4.02 13.42 21.38
CA GLN A 137 2.88 14.12 20.75
C GLN A 137 1.68 14.27 21.70
N LEU A 138 1.44 13.30 22.57
CA LEU A 138 0.40 13.34 23.61
C LEU A 138 0.83 14.13 24.87
N GLY A 139 2.03 14.71 24.90
CA GLY A 139 2.50 15.56 25.99
C GLY A 139 3.06 14.82 27.22
N PHE A 140 3.38 13.53 27.11
CA PHE A 140 4.02 12.80 28.21
C PHE A 140 5.46 13.28 28.41
N LYS A 141 5.73 13.92 29.55
CA LYS A 141 7.04 14.52 29.88
C LYS A 141 8.24 13.54 29.88
N ARG A 142 7.98 12.23 30.01
CA ARG A 142 9.02 11.19 29.99
C ARG A 142 9.36 10.72 28.58
N ALA A 143 8.51 11.01 27.59
CA ALA A 143 8.73 10.63 26.21
C ALA A 143 9.65 11.65 25.54
N LYS A 144 10.80 11.18 25.05
CA LYS A 144 11.73 12.01 24.28
C LYS A 144 11.44 11.80 22.80
N TYR A 145 11.03 12.85 22.09
CA TYR A 145 10.74 12.75 20.67
C TYR A 145 11.96 12.16 19.93
N PRO A 146 11.79 11.02 19.23
CA PRO A 146 12.90 10.32 18.60
C PRO A 146 13.43 11.11 17.40
N LYS A 147 14.68 10.84 17.02
CA LYS A 147 15.29 11.45 15.84
C LYS A 147 14.79 10.74 14.58
N GLU A 148 13.54 11.03 14.21
CA GLU A 148 12.84 10.33 13.15
C GLU A 148 13.56 10.44 11.80
N LYS A 149 13.59 9.30 11.10
CA LYS A 149 14.05 9.21 9.71
C LYS A 149 12.90 9.58 8.77
N LYS A 150 13.04 9.25 7.49
CA LYS A 150 12.06 9.64 6.47
C LYS A 150 10.68 9.15 6.85
N TYR A 151 10.57 7.88 7.23
CA TYR A 151 9.36 7.27 7.74
C TYR A 151 9.50 7.06 9.25
N PHE A 152 8.40 7.24 9.97
CA PHE A 152 8.34 6.93 11.39
C PHE A 152 8.48 5.42 11.61
N GLN A 153 8.97 5.01 12.77
CA GLN A 153 9.05 3.58 13.08
C GLN A 153 7.68 2.89 13.09
N SER A 154 6.62 3.63 13.42
CA SER A 154 5.23 3.16 13.29
C SER A 154 4.84 2.90 11.83
N GLU A 155 5.25 3.77 10.90
CA GLU A 155 5.04 3.60 9.46
C GLU A 155 5.85 2.41 8.92
N ASN A 156 7.08 2.21 9.38
CA ASN A 156 7.92 1.07 8.99
C ASN A 156 7.34 -0.27 9.44
N MET A 157 6.81 -0.34 10.67
CA MET A 157 6.09 -1.54 11.13
C MET A 157 4.81 -1.77 10.34
N ALA A 158 4.06 -0.70 10.03
CA ALA A 158 2.86 -0.78 9.21
C ALA A 158 3.18 -1.26 7.78
N TYR A 159 4.32 -0.87 7.22
CA TYR A 159 4.82 -1.34 5.93
C TYR A 159 5.08 -2.86 5.93
N VAL A 160 5.72 -3.41 6.98
CA VAL A 160 5.93 -4.87 7.10
C VAL A 160 4.60 -5.61 7.16
N PHE A 161 3.65 -5.09 7.93
CA PHE A 161 2.29 -5.64 7.98
C PHE A 161 1.62 -5.61 6.59
N ALA A 162 1.71 -4.49 5.88
CA ALA A 162 1.12 -4.33 4.56
C ALA A 162 1.71 -5.32 3.54
N ILE A 163 3.03 -5.57 3.56
CA ILE A 163 3.65 -6.59 2.71
C ILE A 163 3.11 -7.98 3.04
N PHE A 164 3.08 -8.34 4.32
CA PHE A 164 2.67 -9.67 4.74
C PHE A 164 1.22 -9.96 4.35
N VAL A 165 0.30 -9.05 4.67
CA VAL A 165 -1.11 -9.20 4.32
C VAL A 165 -1.32 -9.08 2.82
N GLY A 166 -0.64 -8.15 2.13
CA GLY A 166 -0.70 -8.02 0.68
C GLY A 166 -0.25 -9.28 -0.06
N ALA A 167 0.82 -9.93 0.41
CA ALA A 167 1.30 -11.20 -0.13
C ALA A 167 0.30 -12.33 0.12
N LEU A 168 -0.30 -12.41 1.32
CA LEU A 168 -1.37 -13.36 1.61
C LEU A 168 -2.57 -13.18 0.68
N MET A 169 -3.00 -11.93 0.47
CA MET A 169 -4.13 -11.58 -0.41
C MET A 169 -3.83 -11.93 -1.87
N ALA A 170 -2.63 -11.60 -2.37
CA ALA A 170 -2.23 -11.94 -3.73
C ALA A 170 -2.17 -13.46 -3.93
N PHE A 171 -1.56 -14.20 -3.00
CA PHE A 171 -1.43 -15.65 -3.11
C PHE A 171 -2.79 -16.37 -3.09
N THR A 172 -3.63 -16.05 -2.10
CA THR A 172 -4.98 -16.64 -1.99
C THR A 172 -5.88 -16.18 -3.14
N GLY A 173 -5.75 -14.94 -3.61
CA GLY A 173 -6.46 -14.42 -4.77
C GLY A 173 -6.09 -15.14 -6.07
N ILE A 174 -4.81 -15.50 -6.26
CA ILE A 174 -4.34 -16.32 -7.39
C ILE A 174 -4.97 -17.71 -7.35
N ILE A 175 -5.01 -18.36 -6.18
CA ILE A 175 -5.66 -19.67 -6.03
C ILE A 175 -7.14 -19.58 -6.43
N LYS A 176 -7.86 -18.59 -5.89
CA LYS A 176 -9.28 -18.39 -6.20
C LYS A 176 -9.52 -18.03 -7.67
N SER A 177 -8.63 -17.27 -8.31
CA SER A 177 -8.78 -16.89 -9.72
C SER A 177 -8.48 -18.05 -10.68
N ILE A 178 -7.47 -18.89 -10.39
CA ILE A 178 -7.13 -20.06 -11.22
C ILE A 178 -8.27 -21.09 -11.21
N GLN A 179 -9.06 -21.16 -10.15
CA GLN A 179 -10.22 -22.06 -10.06
C GLN A 179 -11.24 -21.85 -11.20
N HIS A 180 -11.28 -20.65 -11.81
CA HIS A 180 -12.11 -20.38 -12.98
C HIS A 180 -11.65 -21.10 -14.25
N SER A 181 -10.41 -21.57 -14.29
CA SER A 181 -9.81 -22.26 -15.45
C SER A 181 -9.46 -23.72 -15.19
N ILE A 182 -9.18 -24.08 -13.94
CA ILE A 182 -8.74 -25.42 -13.54
C ILE A 182 -9.48 -25.82 -12.28
N ASP A 183 -10.02 -27.04 -12.24
CA ASP A 183 -10.65 -27.57 -11.04
C ASP A 183 -9.60 -27.87 -9.96
N LEU A 184 -9.70 -27.17 -8.82
CA LEU A 184 -8.78 -27.30 -7.70
C LEU A 184 -9.43 -28.13 -6.58
N PRO A 185 -8.66 -28.91 -5.81
CA PRO A 185 -9.22 -29.68 -4.70
C PRO A 185 -9.98 -28.79 -3.71
N GLY A 186 -11.18 -29.21 -3.30
CA GLY A 186 -12.08 -28.39 -2.48
C GLY A 186 -11.48 -27.91 -1.14
N PHE A 187 -10.54 -28.67 -0.56
CA PHE A 187 -9.83 -28.24 0.65
C PHE A 187 -8.87 -27.06 0.40
N VAL A 188 -8.24 -26.99 -0.79
CA VAL A 188 -7.35 -25.89 -1.18
C VAL A 188 -8.16 -24.62 -1.36
N VAL A 189 -9.28 -24.71 -2.08
CA VAL A 189 -10.20 -23.59 -2.31
C VAL A 189 -10.79 -23.07 -1.00
N SER A 190 -11.24 -23.98 -0.13
CA SER A 190 -11.80 -23.62 1.19
C SER A 190 -10.76 -22.93 2.06
N ALA A 191 -9.54 -23.46 2.13
CA ALA A 191 -8.45 -22.85 2.90
C ALA A 191 -8.07 -21.47 2.33
N ALA A 192 -7.93 -21.35 1.01
CA ALA A 192 -7.67 -20.08 0.35
C ALA A 192 -8.77 -19.06 0.61
N THR A 193 -10.04 -19.47 0.57
CA THR A 193 -11.19 -18.61 0.87
C THR A 193 -11.13 -18.09 2.30
N LEU A 194 -10.99 -18.97 3.29
CA LEU A 194 -10.89 -18.57 4.69
C LEU A 194 -9.72 -17.60 4.94
N LEU A 195 -8.55 -17.91 4.38
CA LEU A 195 -7.36 -17.06 4.53
C LEU A 195 -7.53 -15.71 3.82
N HIS A 196 -8.15 -15.68 2.64
CA HIS A 196 -8.46 -14.45 1.92
C HIS A 196 -9.44 -13.58 2.70
N ASP A 197 -10.42 -14.19 3.37
CA ASP A 197 -11.42 -13.47 4.16
C ASP A 197 -10.82 -12.89 5.45
N ILE A 198 -9.96 -13.65 6.13
CA ILE A 198 -9.16 -13.13 7.26
C ILE A 198 -8.25 -12.00 6.80
N GLY A 199 -7.58 -12.17 5.66
CA GLY A 199 -6.74 -11.15 5.04
C GLY A 199 -7.52 -9.88 4.67
N THR A 200 -8.77 -10.04 4.24
CA THR A 200 -9.68 -8.92 3.93
C THR A 200 -9.94 -8.08 5.17
N VAL A 201 -10.25 -8.71 6.31
CA VAL A 201 -10.44 -7.98 7.58
C VAL A 201 -9.15 -7.31 8.04
N ALA A 202 -8.02 -8.02 7.96
CA ALA A 202 -6.71 -7.47 8.32
C ALA A 202 -6.33 -6.25 7.46
N MET A 203 -6.56 -6.33 6.15
CA MET A 203 -6.30 -5.24 5.21
C MET A 203 -7.27 -4.07 5.40
N LEU A 204 -8.54 -4.34 5.74
CA LEU A 204 -9.50 -3.30 6.09
C LEU A 204 -9.04 -2.50 7.30
N LEU A 205 -8.64 -3.19 8.38
CA LEU A 205 -8.13 -2.53 9.59
C LEU A 205 -6.87 -1.70 9.29
N PHE A 206 -5.95 -2.23 8.47
CA PHE A 206 -4.78 -1.50 8.02
C PHE A 206 -5.17 -0.26 7.22
N LEU A 207 -6.06 -0.37 6.23
CA LEU A 207 -6.46 0.77 5.41
C LEU A 207 -7.13 1.86 6.25
N LEU A 208 -7.99 1.48 7.19
CA LEU A 208 -8.64 2.41 8.11
C LEU A 208 -7.60 3.15 8.97
N ALA A 209 -6.66 2.42 9.58
CA ALA A 209 -5.58 3.01 10.37
C ALA A 209 -4.67 3.92 9.50
N HIS A 210 -4.29 3.46 8.32
CA HIS A 210 -3.45 4.20 7.38
C HIS A 210 -4.11 5.53 6.97
N VAL A 211 -5.38 5.50 6.54
CA VAL A 211 -6.12 6.70 6.16
C VAL A 211 -6.35 7.62 7.36
N PHE A 212 -6.64 7.07 8.55
CA PHE A 212 -6.80 7.85 9.77
C PHE A 212 -5.53 8.65 10.06
N PHE A 213 -4.37 7.99 10.17
CA PHE A 213 -3.11 8.67 10.48
C PHE A 213 -2.64 9.59 9.34
N ALA A 214 -2.86 9.22 8.07
CA ALA A 214 -2.37 10.01 6.94
C ALA A 214 -3.22 11.25 6.65
N VAL A 215 -4.55 11.17 6.82
CA VAL A 215 -5.48 12.20 6.33
C VAL A 215 -6.26 12.86 7.47
N LEU A 216 -6.71 12.11 8.46
CA LEU A 216 -7.60 12.65 9.50
C LEU A 216 -6.85 13.34 10.64
N VAL A 217 -5.60 12.96 10.88
CA VAL A 217 -4.82 13.54 11.96
C VAL A 217 -4.12 14.85 11.55
N PRO A 218 -4.31 15.97 12.28
CA PRO A 218 -3.80 17.28 11.86
C PRO A 218 -2.29 17.40 11.65
N TRP A 219 -1.48 16.64 12.39
CA TRP A 219 -0.01 16.67 12.23
C TRP A 219 0.45 16.10 10.88
N SER A 220 -0.37 15.30 10.21
CA SER A 220 -0.04 14.72 8.91
C SER A 220 -0.42 15.61 7.73
N TRP A 221 -1.22 16.66 7.93
CA TRP A 221 -1.79 17.47 6.84
C TRP A 221 -0.76 18.20 5.98
N LYS A 222 0.43 18.48 6.51
CA LYS A 222 1.53 19.09 5.74
C LYS A 222 2.40 18.07 5.03
N THR A 223 2.34 16.80 5.45
CA THR A 223 3.09 15.69 4.86
C THR A 223 2.26 14.98 3.78
N PHE A 224 0.96 14.78 3.99
CA PHE A 224 0.05 14.11 3.06
C PHE A 224 0.09 14.64 1.61
N PRO A 225 0.10 15.96 1.35
CA PRO A 225 0.15 16.49 -0.01
C PRO A 225 1.38 16.03 -0.81
N SER A 226 2.46 15.62 -0.13
CA SER A 226 3.62 15.03 -0.79
C SER A 226 3.29 13.72 -1.51
N MET A 227 2.27 12.96 -1.11
CA MET A 227 1.81 11.78 -1.85
C MET A 227 0.98 12.12 -3.09
N ILE A 228 0.58 13.38 -3.25
CA ILE A 228 -0.14 13.85 -4.44
C ILE A 228 0.84 14.51 -5.41
N HIS A 229 1.59 15.53 -4.95
CA HIS A 229 2.46 16.35 -5.80
C HIS A 229 3.97 16.17 -5.53
N GLY A 230 4.36 15.39 -4.53
CA GLY A 230 5.76 15.05 -4.24
C GLY A 230 6.48 15.97 -3.25
N TRP A 231 5.88 17.08 -2.84
CA TRP A 231 6.56 18.11 -2.04
C TRP A 231 6.01 18.21 -0.62
N MET A 232 6.86 18.57 0.33
CA MET A 232 6.47 18.98 1.69
C MET A 232 7.21 20.26 2.10
N PRO A 233 6.67 21.06 3.05
CA PRO A 233 7.38 22.21 3.60
C PRO A 233 8.68 21.79 4.29
N GLU A 234 9.77 22.52 4.08
CA GLU A 234 11.06 22.21 4.69
C GLU A 234 11.02 22.31 6.22
N GLU A 235 10.33 23.31 6.76
CA GLU A 235 10.14 23.48 8.21
C GLU A 235 9.39 22.30 8.84
N GLU A 236 8.48 21.68 8.11
CA GLU A 236 7.78 20.49 8.59
C GLU A 236 8.72 19.29 8.65
N ALA A 237 9.60 19.13 7.66
CA ALA A 237 10.61 18.07 7.68
C ALA A 237 11.62 18.26 8.82
N LYS A 238 12.03 19.50 9.11
CA LYS A 238 12.90 19.81 10.27
C LYS A 238 12.25 19.43 11.59
N LYS A 239 10.93 19.65 11.70
CA LYS A 239 10.16 19.39 12.91
C LYS A 239 9.87 17.91 13.12
N GLU A 240 9.27 17.26 12.13
CA GLU A 240 8.76 15.89 12.26
C GLU A 240 9.79 14.83 11.84
N HIS A 241 10.74 15.17 10.96
CA HIS A 241 11.74 14.22 10.44
C HIS A 241 13.18 14.76 10.58
N PRO A 242 13.61 15.16 11.80
CA PRO A 242 14.90 15.82 11.99
C PRO A 242 16.09 14.97 11.53
N GLY A 243 16.03 13.64 11.76
CA GLY A 243 17.07 12.72 11.34
C GLY A 243 17.18 12.57 9.83
N TRP A 244 16.06 12.69 9.11
CA TRP A 244 16.05 12.68 7.64
C TRP A 244 16.51 14.01 7.04
N TYR A 245 16.10 15.14 7.64
CA TYR A 245 16.53 16.45 7.19
C TYR A 245 18.06 16.58 7.23
N GLU A 246 18.69 16.12 8.31
CA GLU A 246 20.16 16.10 8.41
C GLU A 246 20.82 15.23 7.33
N ASP A 247 20.24 14.07 7.01
CA ASP A 247 20.74 13.20 5.95
C ASP A 247 20.72 13.93 4.59
N ILE A 248 19.62 14.61 4.25
CA ILE A 248 19.50 15.39 3.00
C ILE A 248 20.55 16.49 2.94
N VAL A 249 20.71 17.26 4.02
CA VAL A 249 21.70 18.35 4.07
C VAL A 249 23.11 17.81 3.88
N SER A 250 23.44 16.68 4.51
CA SER A 250 24.75 16.03 4.36
C SER A 250 24.99 15.53 2.94
N GLU A 251 23.99 14.92 2.30
CA GLU A 251 24.09 14.46 0.91
C GLU A 251 24.28 15.62 -0.07
N GLU A 252 23.54 16.72 0.08
CA GLU A 252 23.68 17.90 -0.77
C GLU A 252 25.05 18.59 -0.61
N GLN A 253 25.63 18.55 0.59
CA GLN A 253 26.97 19.08 0.83
C GLN A 253 28.06 18.21 0.18
N LYS A 254 27.89 16.88 0.18
CA LYS A 254 28.83 15.95 -0.46
C LYS A 254 28.77 16.00 -1.99
N ALA A 255 27.65 16.44 -2.55
CA ALA A 255 27.43 16.55 -3.99
C ALA A 255 27.90 17.90 -4.59
N LYS A 256 28.32 18.84 -3.75
CA LYS A 256 28.95 20.12 -4.15
C LYS A 256 30.47 19.98 -4.15
#